data_AF-A0A482VVH6-F1
#
_entry.id   AF-A0A482VVH6-F1
#
_cell.length_a   1.000
_cell.length_b   1.000
_cell.length_c   1.000
_cell.angle_alpha   90.00
_cell.angle_beta   90.00
_cell.angle_gamma   90.00
#
_symmetry.space_group_name_H-M   'P 1'
#
loop_
_entity.id
_entity.type
_entity.pdbx_description
1 polymer ?
#
loop_
_entity_poly.entity_id
_entity_poly.type
_entity_poly.pdbx_seq_one_letter_code
_entity_poly.pdbx_strand_id
1 'polypeptide(L)'
;MAAEDEKIGKILRVCERQIEELEGGKSDFAYHNTRNSLHNIWTKLDASADKSRRIKEIDACLKNLERKAHENERKKFLNYYGSGSEK
;
A
#
# COMPACT_ATOMS: atom_id res chain seq x y z
N MET A 1 26.14 -1.78 -2.35
CA MET A 1 25.04 -1.62 -3.33
C MET A 1 24.06 -2.81 -3.33
N ALA A 2 24.48 -4.09 -3.34
CA ALA A 2 23.53 -5.23 -3.35
C ALA A 2 22.74 -5.44 -2.03
N ALA A 3 23.36 -5.19 -0.86
CA ALA A 3 22.72 -5.44 0.44
C ALA A 3 21.56 -4.48 0.78
N GLU A 4 21.59 -3.25 0.25
CA GLU A 4 20.49 -2.30 0.43
C GLU A 4 19.32 -2.63 -0.49
N ASP A 5 19.60 -3.05 -1.73
CA ASP A 5 18.59 -3.49 -2.67
C ASP A 5 17.82 -4.73 -2.16
N GLU A 6 18.52 -5.69 -1.55
CA GLU A 6 17.88 -6.86 -0.93
C GLU A 6 17.00 -6.47 0.27
N LYS A 7 17.45 -5.53 1.12
CA LYS A 7 16.66 -5.02 2.24
C LYS A 7 15.38 -4.35 1.74
N ILE A 8 15.48 -3.51 0.71
CA ILE A 8 14.33 -2.85 0.09
C ILE A 8 13.36 -3.89 -0.47
N GLY A 9 13.85 -4.89 -1.20
CA GLY A 9 13.01 -5.98 -1.72
C GLY A 9 12.30 -6.80 -0.64
N LYS A 10 12.89 -6.95 0.55
CA LYS A 10 12.23 -7.58 1.70
C LYS A 10 11.10 -6.71 2.26
N ILE A 11 11.34 -5.41 2.40
CA ILE A 11 10.32 -4.48 2.91
C ILE A 11 9.15 -4.36 1.93
N LEU A 12 9.42 -4.31 0.63
CA LEU A 12 8.38 -4.29 -0.40
C LEU A 12 7.46 -5.50 -0.30
N ARG A 13 8.00 -6.72 -0.18
CA ARG A 13 7.20 -7.93 0.00
C ARG A 13 6.33 -7.90 1.26
N VAL A 14 6.85 -7.32 2.36
CA VAL A 14 6.05 -7.12 3.58
C VAL A 14 4.92 -6.13 3.33
N CYS A 15 5.18 -5.03 2.63
CA CYS A 15 4.16 -4.04 2.28
C CYS A 15 3.09 -4.64 1.37
N GLU A 16 3.48 -5.44 0.36
CA GLU A 16 2.55 -6.16 -0.52
C GLU A 16 1.62 -7.07 0.28
N ARG A 17 2.18 -7.87 1.20
CA ARG A 17 1.38 -8.74 2.07
C ARG A 17 0.40 -7.93 2.94
N GLN A 18 0.87 -6.84 3.54
CA GLN A 18 0.00 -5.95 4.33
C GLN A 18 -1.12 -5.32 3.50
N ILE A 19 -0.87 -5.01 2.22
CA ILE A 19 -1.91 -4.52 1.29
C ILE A 19 -2.93 -5.62 1.01
N GLU A 20 -2.50 -6.86 0.80
CA GLU A 20 -3.41 -7.98 0.56
C GLU A 20 -4.33 -8.26 1.76
N GLU A 21 -3.76 -8.18 2.97
CA GLU A 21 -4.42 -8.36 4.26
C GLU A 21 -5.16 -7.09 4.74
N LEU A 22 -5.10 -5.97 4.01
CA LEU A 22 -5.79 -4.75 4.39
C LEU A 22 -7.31 -4.96 4.30
N GLU A 23 -7.99 -4.86 5.44
CA GLU A 23 -9.46 -4.86 5.55
C GLU A 23 -10.03 -3.44 5.79
N GLY A 24 -9.17 -2.52 6.21
CA GLY A 24 -9.48 -1.13 6.51
C GLY A 24 -9.53 -0.22 5.27
N GLY A 25 -9.92 1.03 5.52
CA GLY A 25 -9.94 2.10 4.53
C GLY A 25 -8.75 3.06 4.68
N LYS A 26 -8.84 4.23 4.06
CA LYS A 26 -7.77 5.25 4.13
C LYS A 26 -7.58 5.82 5.53
N SER A 27 -8.58 5.73 6.39
CA SER A 27 -8.53 6.15 7.80
C SER A 27 -7.87 5.12 8.72
N ASP A 28 -7.51 3.94 8.22
CA ASP A 28 -6.99 2.85 9.04
C ASP A 28 -5.49 3.04 9.36
N PHE A 29 -5.08 2.65 10.56
CA PHE A 29 -3.68 2.68 10.96
C PHE A 29 -2.82 1.81 10.02
N ALA A 30 -3.31 0.64 9.63
CA ALA A 30 -2.58 -0.27 8.74
C ALA A 30 -2.27 0.40 7.39
N TYR A 31 -3.24 1.12 6.82
CA TYR A 31 -3.06 1.87 5.58
C TYR A 31 -1.96 2.92 5.72
N HIS A 32 -2.02 3.76 6.77
CA HIS A 32 -1.03 4.81 6.99
C HIS A 32 0.36 4.24 7.28
N ASN A 33 0.45 3.15 8.03
CA ASN A 33 1.70 2.48 8.36
C ASN A 33 2.38 1.90 7.11
N THR A 34 1.63 1.20 6.26
CA THR A 34 2.16 0.67 4.98
C THR A 34 2.53 1.79 4.02
N ARG A 35 1.72 2.86 3.93
CA ARG A 35 2.04 4.04 3.10
C ARG A 35 3.33 4.73 3.56
N ASN A 36 3.50 4.95 4.86
CA ASN A 36 4.71 5.55 5.41
C ASN A 36 5.94 4.66 5.20
N SER A 37 5.79 3.34 5.30
CA SER A 37 6.86 2.39 5.01
C SER A 37 7.32 2.49 3.56
N LEU A 38 6.40 2.51 2.60
CA LEU A 38 6.70 2.70 1.18
C LEU A 38 7.35 4.07 0.90
N HIS A 39 6.84 5.13 1.52
CA HIS A 39 7.42 6.48 1.37
C HIS A 39 8.85 6.57 1.94
N ASN A 40 9.11 5.96 3.09
CA ASN A 40 10.47 5.91 3.66
C ASN A 40 11.47 5.19 2.74
N ILE A 41 11.04 4.14 2.05
CA ILE A 41 11.88 3.45 1.07
C ILE A 41 12.14 4.36 -0.13
N TRP A 42 11.10 5.05 -0.61
CA TRP A 42 11.22 5.98 -1.74
C TRP A 42 12.22 7.11 -1.43
N THR A 43 12.11 7.75 -0.27
CA THR A 43 13.06 8.81 0.14
C THR A 43 14.50 8.29 0.20
N LYS A 44 14.71 7.04 0.64
CA LYS A 44 16.05 6.43 0.68
C LYS A 44 16.58 6.08 -0.71
N LEU A 45 15.72 5.64 -1.62
CA LEU A 45 16.09 5.36 -3.01
C LEU A 45 16.45 6.62 -3.78
N ASP A 46 15.86 7.77 -3.44
CA ASP A 46 16.16 9.03 -4.12
C ASP A 46 17.63 9.50 -3.95
N ALA A 47 18.40 8.85 -3.07
CA ALA A 47 19.83 9.09 -2.97
C ALA A 47 20.73 8.25 -3.92
N SER A 48 20.20 7.23 -4.62
CA SER A 48 21.01 6.21 -5.33
C SER A 48 20.80 6.20 -6.84
N ALA A 49 21.78 5.91 -7.71
CA ALA A 49 21.63 6.14 -9.17
C ALA A 49 20.77 5.11 -9.95
N ASP A 50 20.45 3.95 -9.38
CA ASP A 50 19.80 2.81 -10.08
C ASP A 50 18.30 2.62 -9.74
N LYS A 51 17.56 3.73 -9.67
CA LYS A 51 16.24 3.78 -9.00
C LYS A 51 15.04 3.32 -9.84
N SER A 52 15.16 3.31 -11.17
CA SER A 52 13.99 3.28 -12.06
C SER A 52 13.11 2.05 -11.85
N ARG A 53 13.72 0.89 -11.60
CA ARG A 53 12.98 -0.36 -11.34
C ARG A 53 12.28 -0.33 -9.98
N ARG A 54 12.99 0.06 -8.92
CA ARG A 54 12.47 0.07 -7.55
C ARG A 54 11.39 1.13 -7.34
N ILE A 55 11.51 2.29 -7.99
CA ILE A 55 10.47 3.33 -7.99
C ILE A 55 9.18 2.80 -8.61
N LYS A 56 9.27 2.06 -9.73
CA LYS A 56 8.08 1.45 -10.37
C LYS A 56 7.39 0.43 -9.46
N GLU A 57 8.16 -0.37 -8.72
CA GLU A 57 7.61 -1.33 -7.75
C GLU A 57 6.92 -0.63 -6.58
N ILE A 58 7.49 0.46 -6.05
CA ILE A 58 6.89 1.27 -4.99
C ILE A 58 5.60 1.94 -5.47
N ASP A 59 5.62 2.54 -6.66
CA ASP A 59 4.44 3.16 -7.27
C ASP A 59 3.31 2.13 -7.47
N ALA A 60 3.64 0.93 -7.95
CA ALA A 60 2.69 -0.17 -8.07
C ALA A 60 2.09 -0.57 -6.70
N CYS A 61 2.91 -0.67 -5.66
CA CYS A 61 2.44 -0.95 -4.30
C CYS A 61 1.52 0.15 -3.77
N LEU A 62 1.87 1.43 -3.96
CA LEU A 62 1.05 2.56 -3.54
C LEU A 62 -0.32 2.57 -4.23
N LYS A 63 -0.34 2.36 -5.56
CA LYS A 63 -1.59 2.24 -6.32
C LYS A 63 -2.45 1.08 -5.84
N ASN A 64 -1.83 -0.06 -5.54
CA ASN A 64 -2.56 -1.22 -5.03
C ASN A 64 -3.14 -0.96 -3.63
N LEU A 65 -2.37 -0.31 -2.75
CA LEU A 65 -2.81 0.10 -1.43
C LEU A 65 -4.02 1.04 -1.50
N GLU A 66 -3.95 2.07 -2.36
CA GLU A 66 -5.06 3.01 -2.56
C GLU A 66 -6.31 2.35 -3.13
N ARG A 67 -6.13 1.47 -4.13
CA ARG A 67 -7.23 0.70 -4.73
C ARG A 67 -7.90 -0.18 -3.67
N LYS A 68 -7.13 -0.96 -2.91
CA LYS A 68 -7.64 -1.86 -1.89
C LYS A 68 -8.38 -1.11 -0.77
N ALA A 69 -7.80 -0.01 -0.27
CA ALA A 69 -8.44 0.83 0.73
C ALA A 69 -9.79 1.37 0.22
N HIS A 70 -9.83 1.85 -1.03
CA HIS A 70 -11.05 2.35 -1.64
C HIS A 70 -12.10 1.25 -1.86
N GLU A 71 -11.68 0.05 -2.29
CA GLU A 71 -12.58 -1.12 -2.41
C GLU A 71 -13.17 -1.52 -1.06
N ASN A 72 -12.36 -1.52 0.00
CA ASN A 72 -12.82 -1.84 1.36
C ASN A 72 -13.80 -0.79 1.88
N GLU A 73 -13.53 0.49 1.66
CA GLU A 73 -14.45 1.58 2.01
C GLU A 73 -15.77 1.46 1.26
N ARG A 74 -15.72 1.17 -0.04
CA ARG A 74 -16.93 0.92 -0.85
C ARG A 74 -17.70 -0.30 -0.39
N LYS A 75 -17.03 -1.40 -0.04
CA LYS A 75 -17.68 -2.61 0.51
C LYS A 75 -18.34 -2.33 1.85
N LYS A 76 -17.68 -1.61 2.76
CA LYS A 76 -18.28 -1.18 4.03
C LYS A 76 -19.50 -0.30 3.79
N PHE A 77 -19.40 0.66 2.88
CA PHE A 77 -20.52 1.54 2.54
C PHE A 77 -21.70 0.77 1.95
N LEU A 78 -21.46 -0.15 1.00
CA LEU A 78 -22.51 -1.02 0.42
C LEU A 78 -23.15 -1.94 1.46
N ASN A 79 -22.40 -2.49 2.42
CA ASN A 79 -22.99 -3.28 3.50
C ASN A 79 -23.83 -2.42 4.46
N TYR A 80 -23.43 -1.18 4.72
CA TYR A 80 -24.12 -0.30 5.66
C TYR A 80 -25.39 0.34 5.08
N TYR A 81 -25.39 0.66 3.79
CA TYR A 81 -26.52 1.31 3.10
C TYR A 81 -27.32 0.37 2.17
N GLY A 82 -26.76 -0.76 1.76
CA GLY A 82 -27.41 -1.74 0.88
C GLY A 82 -28.52 -2.54 1.56
N SER A 83 -28.57 -2.59 2.89
CA SER A 83 -29.67 -3.22 3.65
C SER A 83 -30.85 -2.27 3.93
N GLY A 84 -30.84 -1.05 3.39
CA GLY A 84 -31.84 -0.01 3.69
C GLY A 84 -32.85 0.27 2.57
N SER A 85 -32.86 -0.49 1.49
CA SER A 85 -33.82 -0.32 0.37
C SER A 85 -34.65 -1.58 0.14
N GLU A 86 -35.29 -2.06 1.21
CA GLU A 86 -36.55 -2.81 1.10
C GLU A 86 -37.59 -1.97 1.83
N LYS A 87 -38.36 -1.20 1.04
CA LYS A 87 -39.56 -0.47 1.49
C LYS A 87 -40.75 -1.03 0.74
#